data_AF-A0AA40YMF6-F1
#
_entry.id   AF-A0AA40YMF6-F1
#
_cell.length_a   1.000
_cell.length_b   1.000
_cell.length_c   1.000
_cell.angle_alpha   90.00
_cell.angle_beta   90.00
_cell.angle_gamma   90.00
#
_symmetry.space_group_name_H-M   'P 1'
#
loop_
_entity.id
_entity.type
_entity.pdbx_description
1 polymer ?
#
loop_
_entity_poly.entity_id
_entity_poly.type
_entity_poly.pdbx_seq_one_letter_code
_entity_poly.pdbx_strand_id
1 'polypeptide(L)'
;MTLTRPGPLAPEQAAAPSCAGMPPLGDGPRSADDVVLRARWLDVLLGDPLRPTGPRGPAASAAGREAVAPSGALGAVLPGPADVRRLGADGVVRVLRPLFRRGLGLGHAWAVRPLSGALAGAQAGAAGTQLGALLGPAALVGAAGGALHTTARLVDRLAARAPGVGQWQPVLAADFADLLACESLTAVALRAADLTVGGTPALTAAAGYVVPQLVGQVLDDLELVLSEAGLGPDRAERRALAELAADRVATGADPAAVAGGRARLIRALPSLADQAGGAFRAGQGQGHLASRELFRLGQAGTAPTGTGVGALSTADVAAALPAAAARLAERTDDAPALAALIRLARRLAGEQRTLRLPYPAAGHTGPADAAARALADRQALLLLAAAVLGVGQEAGGFLGRPHWALLALTRVTRRLGAPLPEPSLDPAGDVWAELAGRTRQGVDCDVYGSELLWAGAGAGAEAGAGAGAGAGGTAGAGRRRGGGGT
;
A
#
# COMPACT_ATOMS: atom_id res chain seq x y z
N MET A 1 -6.37 24.42 -43.41
CA MET A 1 -5.15 23.77 -42.90
C MET A 1 -5.52 22.37 -42.44
N THR A 2 -5.03 21.37 -43.16
CA THR A 2 -5.33 19.95 -43.01
C THR A 2 -4.47 19.37 -41.89
N LEU A 3 -5.11 18.88 -40.82
CA LEU A 3 -4.47 18.21 -39.68
C LEU A 3 -4.13 16.77 -40.07
N THR A 4 -2.85 16.49 -40.29
CA THR A 4 -2.33 15.15 -40.58
C THR A 4 -2.26 14.32 -39.29
N ARG A 5 -3.06 13.25 -39.20
CA ARG A 5 -2.95 12.23 -38.13
C ARG A 5 -1.63 11.46 -38.28
N PRO A 6 -0.88 11.19 -37.19
CA PRO A 6 0.24 10.25 -37.23
C PRO A 6 -0.28 8.80 -37.33
N GLY A 7 0.42 7.99 -38.13
CA GLY A 7 0.07 6.58 -38.39
C GLY A 7 0.38 5.63 -37.22
N PRO A 8 -0.16 4.40 -37.26
CA PRO A 8 0.03 3.41 -36.20
C PRO A 8 1.48 2.90 -36.15
N LEU A 9 2.03 2.81 -34.94
CA LEU A 9 3.34 2.19 -34.68
C LEU A 9 3.24 0.67 -34.78
N ALA A 10 4.18 0.06 -35.51
CA ALA A 10 4.27 -1.40 -35.68
C ALA A 10 4.66 -2.11 -34.37
N PRO A 11 4.25 -3.38 -34.17
CA PRO A 11 4.57 -4.14 -32.97
C PRO A 11 6.06 -4.51 -32.93
N GLU A 12 6.78 -4.01 -31.93
CA GLU A 12 8.15 -4.42 -31.61
C GLU A 12 8.15 -5.84 -31.01
N GLN A 13 8.84 -6.77 -31.66
CA GLN A 13 9.14 -8.10 -31.11
C GLN A 13 10.23 -7.96 -30.03
N ALA A 14 9.83 -8.00 -28.76
CA ALA A 14 10.76 -7.94 -27.64
C ALA A 14 11.50 -9.27 -27.44
N ALA A 15 12.83 -9.21 -27.39
CA ALA A 15 13.71 -10.32 -27.02
C ALA A 15 13.52 -10.75 -25.55
N ALA A 16 13.81 -12.03 -25.26
CA ALA A 16 13.70 -12.62 -23.93
C ALA A 16 14.68 -11.96 -22.93
N PRO A 17 14.28 -11.78 -21.65
CA PRO A 17 15.09 -11.09 -20.65
C PRO A 17 16.34 -11.88 -20.23
N SER A 18 17.44 -11.15 -19.97
CA SER A 18 18.67 -11.68 -19.38
C SER A 18 18.49 -11.95 -17.88
N CYS A 19 18.78 -13.18 -17.45
CA CYS A 19 18.63 -13.68 -16.07
C CYS A 19 19.87 -13.46 -15.18
N ALA A 20 20.73 -12.48 -15.49
CA ALA A 20 21.96 -12.26 -14.74
C ALA A 20 21.66 -11.70 -13.33
N GLY A 21 21.96 -12.48 -12.28
CA GLY A 21 21.77 -12.10 -10.87
C GLY A 21 20.64 -12.83 -10.13
N MET A 22 19.90 -13.71 -10.81
CA MET A 22 18.84 -14.50 -10.20
C MET A 22 19.41 -15.54 -9.21
N PRO A 23 18.82 -15.74 -8.02
CA PRO A 23 19.11 -16.92 -7.23
C PRO A 23 18.76 -18.16 -8.06
N PRO A 24 19.54 -19.26 -7.98
CA PRO A 24 19.22 -20.47 -8.73
C PRO A 24 17.79 -20.90 -8.40
N LEU A 25 16.98 -21.14 -9.44
CA LEU A 25 15.59 -21.62 -9.35
C LEU A 25 15.51 -23.08 -8.83
N GLY A 26 16.41 -23.48 -7.93
CA GLY A 26 16.49 -24.80 -7.30
C GLY A 26 16.18 -24.72 -5.81
N ASP A 27 15.28 -25.61 -5.37
CA ASP A 27 14.88 -25.90 -3.99
C ASP A 27 14.52 -24.70 -3.10
N GLY A 28 13.64 -23.80 -3.57
CA GLY A 28 12.92 -22.83 -2.74
C GLY A 28 13.79 -21.93 -1.83
N PRO A 29 13.17 -21.10 -0.97
CA PRO A 29 13.93 -20.33 0.01
C PRO A 29 14.52 -21.28 1.08
N ARG A 30 15.86 -21.30 1.20
CA ARG A 30 16.60 -22.09 2.20
C ARG A 30 16.31 -21.68 3.65
N SER A 31 15.69 -20.52 3.87
CA SER A 31 15.11 -20.09 5.14
C SER A 31 13.63 -19.74 4.92
N ALA A 32 12.74 -20.52 5.50
CA ALA A 32 11.28 -20.34 5.40
C ALA A 32 10.77 -19.06 6.10
N ASP A 33 11.63 -18.43 6.91
CA ASP A 33 11.28 -17.31 7.78
C ASP A 33 11.65 -15.94 7.19
N ASP A 34 12.34 -15.89 6.04
CA ASP A 34 12.67 -14.63 5.36
C ASP A 34 11.49 -14.15 4.48
N VAL A 35 10.71 -13.23 5.05
CA VAL A 35 9.56 -12.56 4.41
C VAL A 35 9.96 -11.90 3.08
N VAL A 36 11.11 -11.22 3.02
CA VAL A 36 11.55 -10.48 1.83
C VAL A 36 11.94 -11.45 0.74
N LEU A 37 12.69 -12.50 1.09
CA LEU A 37 13.08 -13.52 0.13
C LEU A 37 11.86 -14.27 -0.43
N ARG A 38 10.91 -14.68 0.42
CA ARG A 38 9.66 -15.33 -0.04
C ARG A 38 8.84 -14.42 -0.96
N ALA A 39 8.70 -13.14 -0.63
CA ALA A 39 8.03 -12.18 -1.50
C ALA A 39 8.75 -12.04 -2.85
N ARG A 40 10.09 -11.94 -2.87
CA ARG A 40 10.87 -11.88 -4.12
C ARG A 40 10.67 -13.12 -4.98
N TRP A 41 10.70 -14.31 -4.39
CA TRP A 41 10.41 -15.56 -5.11
C TRP A 41 9.01 -15.56 -5.73
N LEU A 42 8.01 -15.07 -4.99
CA LEU A 42 6.65 -14.95 -5.52
C LEU A 42 6.56 -13.95 -6.68
N ASP A 43 7.25 -12.80 -6.59
CA ASP A 43 7.32 -11.80 -7.66
C ASP A 43 7.96 -12.38 -8.94
N VAL A 44 9.01 -13.20 -8.79
CA VAL A 44 9.65 -13.93 -9.89
C VAL A 44 8.72 -14.94 -10.54
N LEU A 45 8.03 -15.76 -9.73
CA LEU A 45 7.14 -16.80 -10.24
C LEU A 45 5.90 -16.22 -10.95
N LEU A 46 5.41 -15.06 -10.48
CA LEU A 46 4.26 -14.39 -11.07
C LEU A 46 4.61 -13.58 -12.33
N GLY A 47 5.84 -13.07 -12.43
CA GLY A 47 6.34 -12.30 -13.58
C GLY A 47 5.60 -10.98 -13.83
N ASP A 48 5.94 -10.30 -14.93
CA ASP A 48 5.41 -8.97 -15.29
C ASP A 48 3.87 -8.97 -15.45
N PRO A 49 3.12 -8.19 -14.63
CA PRO A 49 1.66 -8.12 -14.64
C PRO A 49 1.05 -7.62 -15.96
N LEU A 50 1.82 -6.91 -16.80
CA LEU A 50 1.36 -6.34 -18.07
C LEU A 50 1.70 -7.23 -19.28
N ARG A 51 2.44 -8.34 -19.09
CA ARG A 51 2.75 -9.27 -20.19
C ARG A 51 1.57 -10.20 -20.50
N PRO A 52 1.16 -10.32 -21.78
CA PRO A 52 0.03 -11.15 -22.20
C PRO A 52 0.26 -12.66 -22.04
N THR A 53 1.52 -13.10 -21.93
CA THR A 53 1.90 -14.51 -21.77
C THR A 53 1.98 -14.98 -20.31
N GLY A 54 1.74 -14.09 -19.34
CA GLY A 54 1.66 -14.47 -17.94
C GLY A 54 0.31 -15.12 -17.58
N PRO A 55 0.08 -15.51 -16.32
CA PRO A 55 -1.19 -16.09 -15.84
C PRO A 55 -2.42 -15.16 -15.93
N ARG A 56 -2.33 -14.06 -16.69
CA ARG A 56 -3.40 -13.13 -17.09
C ARG A 56 -3.65 -13.10 -18.60
N GLY A 57 -3.23 -14.11 -19.37
CA GLY A 57 -3.71 -14.24 -20.75
C GLY A 57 -5.24 -14.12 -20.77
N PRO A 58 -5.87 -13.55 -21.81
CA PRO A 58 -7.31 -13.16 -21.83
C PRO A 58 -8.31 -14.28 -21.49
N ALA A 59 -7.87 -15.54 -21.42
CA ALA A 59 -8.65 -16.68 -20.91
C ALA A 59 -8.74 -16.76 -19.37
N ALA A 60 -7.87 -16.07 -18.61
CA ALA A 60 -7.75 -16.18 -17.16
C ALA A 60 -8.69 -15.23 -16.37
N SER A 61 -9.20 -14.15 -16.97
CA SER A 61 -10.03 -13.16 -16.25
C SER A 61 -11.46 -13.64 -15.95
N ALA A 62 -11.98 -14.58 -16.74
CA ALA A 62 -13.22 -15.30 -16.41
C ALA A 62 -12.97 -16.48 -15.45
N ALA A 63 -11.80 -17.13 -15.55
CA ALA A 63 -11.43 -18.33 -14.78
C ALA A 63 -10.87 -18.05 -13.38
N GLY A 64 -10.47 -16.81 -13.06
CA GLY A 64 -9.92 -16.42 -11.76
C GLY A 64 -10.84 -16.71 -10.57
N ARG A 65 -12.16 -16.78 -10.80
CA ARG A 65 -13.17 -17.13 -9.78
C ARG A 65 -13.22 -18.63 -9.44
N GLU A 66 -12.71 -19.48 -10.33
CA GLU A 66 -12.62 -20.93 -10.19
C GLU A 66 -11.16 -21.43 -10.22
N ALA A 67 -10.19 -20.53 -9.99
CA ALA A 67 -8.79 -20.87 -10.10
C ALA A 67 -8.43 -21.98 -9.09
N VAL A 68 -8.04 -23.14 -9.63
CA VAL A 68 -7.49 -24.27 -8.88
C VAL A 68 -6.33 -23.76 -8.03
N ALA A 69 -6.25 -24.21 -6.78
CA ALA A 69 -5.16 -23.84 -5.89
C ALA A 69 -3.81 -24.13 -6.59
N PRO A 70 -2.88 -23.17 -6.60
CA PRO A 70 -1.62 -23.35 -7.30
C PRO A 70 -0.82 -24.49 -6.64
N SER A 71 -0.32 -25.41 -7.47
CA SER A 71 0.52 -26.53 -7.04
C SER A 71 2.01 -26.27 -7.32
N GLY A 72 2.89 -27.16 -6.86
CA GLY A 72 4.33 -27.07 -7.12
C GLY A 72 5.00 -25.89 -6.44
N ALA A 73 5.97 -25.26 -7.10
CA ALA A 73 6.79 -24.18 -6.53
C ALA A 73 5.94 -22.98 -6.07
N LEU A 74 4.89 -22.63 -6.81
CA LEU A 74 4.02 -21.50 -6.46
C LEU A 74 3.19 -21.79 -5.21
N GLY A 75 2.63 -23.00 -5.10
CA GLY A 75 1.90 -23.44 -3.90
C GLY A 75 2.79 -23.52 -2.66
N ALA A 76 4.05 -23.95 -2.82
CA ALA A 76 5.01 -24.06 -1.71
C ALA A 76 5.45 -22.71 -1.13
N VAL A 77 5.40 -21.63 -1.93
CA VAL A 77 5.79 -20.28 -1.48
C VAL A 77 4.64 -19.57 -0.76
N LEU A 78 3.38 -19.89 -1.09
CA LEU A 78 2.21 -19.25 -0.48
C LEU A 78 2.10 -19.57 1.02
N PRO A 79 1.78 -18.59 1.87
CA PRO A 79 1.68 -18.80 3.30
C PRO A 79 0.43 -19.61 3.66
N GLY A 80 0.60 -20.55 4.58
CA GLY A 80 -0.48 -21.32 5.23
C GLY A 80 -0.73 -20.90 6.68
N PRO A 81 -1.67 -21.56 7.38
CA PRO A 81 -2.01 -21.24 8.78
C PRO A 81 -0.82 -21.35 9.74
N ALA A 82 0.12 -22.26 9.47
CA ALA A 82 1.34 -22.42 10.26
C ALA A 82 2.29 -21.22 10.15
N ASP A 83 2.29 -20.52 9.01
CA ASP A 83 3.13 -19.35 8.77
C ASP A 83 2.67 -18.15 9.61
N VAL A 84 1.39 -18.05 9.97
CA VAL A 84 0.87 -16.97 10.83
C VAL A 84 1.61 -16.93 12.16
N ARG A 85 1.92 -18.10 12.75
CA ARG A 85 2.68 -18.17 14.00
C ARG A 85 4.16 -17.88 13.83
N ARG A 86 4.72 -18.15 12.65
CA ARG A 86 6.16 -18.00 12.37
C ARG A 86 6.52 -16.59 11.93
N LEU A 87 5.74 -16.04 11.00
CA LEU A 87 5.99 -14.75 10.35
C LEU A 87 5.20 -13.60 11.00
N GLY A 88 4.14 -13.91 11.75
CA GLY A 88 3.13 -12.94 12.14
C GLY A 88 2.17 -12.58 11.01
N ALA A 89 1.08 -11.90 11.36
CA ALA A 89 0.06 -11.41 10.46
C ALA A 89 0.63 -10.41 9.43
N ASP A 90 1.50 -9.49 9.86
CA ASP A 90 2.16 -8.54 8.94
C ASP A 90 3.10 -9.27 7.97
N GLY A 91 3.92 -10.20 8.47
CA GLY A 91 4.84 -10.99 7.65
C GLY A 91 4.13 -11.79 6.57
N VAL A 92 3.00 -12.43 6.90
CA VAL A 92 2.16 -13.17 5.95
C VAL A 92 1.65 -12.25 4.83
N VAL A 93 1.12 -11.07 5.17
CA VAL A 93 0.61 -10.11 4.18
C VAL A 93 1.73 -9.60 3.28
N ARG A 94 2.92 -9.34 3.83
CA ARG A 94 4.09 -8.91 3.06
C ARG A 94 4.56 -9.98 2.07
N VAL A 95 4.54 -11.26 2.45
CA VAL A 95 4.80 -12.38 1.51
C VAL A 95 3.79 -12.39 0.36
N LEU A 96 2.51 -12.10 0.64
CA LEU A 96 1.42 -12.11 -0.34
C LEU A 96 1.37 -10.86 -1.24
N ARG A 97 2.11 -9.80 -0.89
CA ARG A 97 2.09 -8.51 -1.62
C ARG A 97 2.27 -8.64 -3.14
N PRO A 98 3.23 -9.43 -3.67
CA PRO A 98 3.37 -9.66 -5.11
C PRO A 98 2.11 -10.24 -5.77
N LEU A 99 1.42 -11.16 -5.09
CA LEU A 99 0.17 -11.74 -5.58
C LEU A 99 -1.00 -10.75 -5.56
N PHE A 100 -1.04 -9.85 -4.57
CA PHE A 100 -2.08 -8.82 -4.51
C PHE A 100 -1.91 -7.76 -5.60
N ARG A 101 -0.68 -7.28 -5.83
CA ARG A 101 -0.33 -6.50 -7.04
C ARG A 101 -0.64 -7.27 -8.32
N ARG A 102 -0.44 -8.59 -8.23
CA ARG A 102 -0.84 -9.66 -9.13
C ARG A 102 -2.17 -9.37 -9.80
N GLY A 103 -3.18 -9.22 -8.97
CA GLY A 103 -4.57 -9.04 -9.34
C GLY A 103 -5.46 -9.43 -8.18
N LEU A 104 -6.47 -8.61 -7.92
CA LEU A 104 -7.31 -8.76 -6.74
C LEU A 104 -8.09 -10.08 -6.74
N GLY A 105 -8.69 -10.47 -7.86
CA GLY A 105 -9.38 -11.76 -8.00
C GLY A 105 -8.45 -12.95 -7.77
N LEU A 106 -7.24 -12.94 -8.34
CA LEU A 106 -6.23 -13.99 -8.12
C LEU A 106 -5.78 -14.06 -6.66
N GLY A 107 -5.42 -12.91 -6.07
CA GLY A 107 -5.06 -12.83 -4.67
C GLY A 107 -6.18 -13.31 -3.75
N HIS A 108 -7.43 -13.02 -4.10
CA HIS A 108 -8.57 -13.50 -3.35
C HIS A 108 -8.74 -15.01 -3.44
N ALA A 109 -8.68 -15.57 -4.66
CA ALA A 109 -8.87 -16.99 -4.90
C ALA A 109 -7.75 -17.86 -4.29
N TRP A 110 -6.50 -17.41 -4.38
CA TRP A 110 -5.32 -18.19 -3.99
C TRP A 110 -4.81 -17.93 -2.58
N ALA A 111 -5.13 -16.78 -1.99
CA ALA A 111 -4.65 -16.44 -0.65
C ALA A 111 -5.78 -16.06 0.31
N VAL A 112 -6.56 -15.02 0.01
CA VAL A 112 -7.54 -14.48 0.98
C VAL A 112 -8.58 -15.54 1.37
N ARG A 113 -9.27 -16.13 0.41
CA ARG A 113 -10.32 -17.13 0.66
C ARG A 113 -9.80 -18.38 1.37
N PRO A 114 -8.76 -19.08 0.88
CA PRO A 114 -8.28 -20.30 1.53
C PRO A 114 -7.70 -20.03 2.92
N LEU A 115 -6.93 -18.95 3.09
CA LEU A 115 -6.31 -18.62 4.37
C LEU A 115 -7.35 -18.19 5.41
N SER A 116 -8.29 -17.30 5.04
CA SER A 116 -9.38 -16.91 5.94
C SER A 116 -10.26 -18.10 6.33
N GLY A 117 -10.57 -19.01 5.39
CA GLY A 117 -11.32 -20.23 5.67
C GLY A 117 -10.59 -21.17 6.63
N ALA A 118 -9.29 -21.37 6.42
CA ALA A 118 -8.47 -22.19 7.30
C ALA A 118 -8.32 -21.58 8.71
N LEU A 119 -8.21 -20.26 8.80
CA LEU A 119 -8.14 -19.55 10.09
C LEU A 119 -9.48 -19.54 10.84
N ALA A 120 -10.60 -19.56 10.13
CA ALA A 120 -11.93 -19.69 10.73
C ALA A 120 -12.21 -21.11 11.23
N GLY A 121 -11.71 -22.14 10.54
CA GLY A 121 -11.88 -23.55 10.90
C GLY A 121 -10.88 -24.07 11.96
N ALA A 122 -9.68 -23.48 12.02
CA ALA A 122 -8.74 -23.75 13.09
C ALA A 122 -9.19 -23.04 14.39
N GLN A 123 -8.83 -23.55 15.55
CA GLN A 123 -8.87 -22.79 16.81
C GLN A 123 -7.81 -21.66 16.80
N ALA A 124 -7.79 -20.83 15.75
CA ALA A 124 -6.74 -19.85 15.46
C ALA A 124 -6.74 -18.66 16.44
N GLY A 125 -7.63 -18.67 17.44
CA GLY A 125 -7.79 -17.60 18.41
C GLY A 125 -8.21 -16.29 17.76
N ALA A 126 -8.24 -15.23 18.55
CA ALA A 126 -8.63 -13.90 18.08
C ALA A 126 -7.70 -13.32 16.99
N ALA A 127 -6.41 -13.65 17.02
CA ALA A 127 -5.43 -13.18 16.04
C ALA A 127 -5.70 -13.72 14.62
N GLY A 128 -6.06 -15.01 14.49
CA GLY A 128 -6.44 -15.61 13.20
C GLY A 128 -7.69 -14.97 12.61
N THR A 129 -8.71 -14.69 13.44
CA THR A 129 -9.93 -14.00 13.00
C THR A 129 -9.63 -12.57 12.51
N GLN A 130 -8.74 -11.85 13.19
CA GLN A 130 -8.36 -10.50 12.77
C GLN A 130 -7.54 -10.49 11.49
N LEU A 131 -6.58 -11.39 11.34
CA LEU A 131 -5.86 -11.56 10.08
C LEU A 131 -6.84 -11.84 8.94
N GLY A 132 -7.77 -12.80 9.11
CA GLY A 132 -8.78 -13.12 8.10
C GLY A 132 -9.60 -11.91 7.65
N ALA A 133 -9.95 -11.02 8.59
CA ALA A 133 -10.66 -9.77 8.30
C ALA A 133 -9.79 -8.69 7.64
N LEU A 134 -8.47 -8.72 7.83
CA LEU A 134 -7.50 -7.76 7.29
C LEU A 134 -6.92 -8.15 5.93
N LEU A 135 -7.00 -9.43 5.55
CA LEU A 135 -6.52 -9.91 4.24
C LEU A 135 -7.22 -9.22 3.06
N GLY A 136 -8.52 -8.93 3.17
CA GLY A 136 -9.28 -8.20 2.13
C GLY A 136 -8.76 -6.76 1.93
N PRO A 137 -8.75 -5.92 2.98
CA PRO A 137 -8.14 -4.59 2.93
C PRO A 137 -6.69 -4.60 2.42
N ALA A 138 -5.85 -5.53 2.91
CA ALA A 138 -4.46 -5.65 2.47
C ALA A 138 -4.34 -5.98 0.97
N ALA A 139 -5.15 -6.91 0.47
CA ALA A 139 -5.17 -7.26 -0.95
C ALA A 139 -5.61 -6.08 -1.82
N LEU A 140 -6.61 -5.33 -1.37
CA LEU A 140 -7.13 -4.17 -2.08
C LEU A 140 -6.10 -3.04 -2.18
N VAL A 141 -5.40 -2.72 -1.08
CA VAL A 141 -4.31 -1.71 -1.11
C VAL A 141 -3.14 -2.18 -1.97
N GLY A 142 -2.78 -3.46 -1.91
CA GLY A 142 -1.74 -4.03 -2.77
C GLY A 142 -2.06 -3.93 -4.26
N ALA A 143 -3.29 -4.27 -4.65
CA ALA A 143 -3.72 -4.16 -6.03
C ALA A 143 -3.78 -2.69 -6.53
N ALA A 144 -4.33 -1.79 -5.71
CA ALA A 144 -4.38 -0.36 -6.02
C ALA A 144 -2.99 0.28 -6.10
N GLY A 145 -2.05 -0.13 -5.25
CA GLY A 145 -0.65 0.31 -5.32
C GLY A 145 0.03 -0.05 -6.64
N GLY A 146 -0.22 -1.27 -7.15
CA GLY A 146 0.26 -1.68 -8.48
C GLY A 146 -0.35 -0.87 -9.63
N ALA A 147 -1.66 -0.55 -9.54
CA ALA A 147 -2.34 0.31 -10.52
C ALA A 147 -1.79 1.74 -10.48
N LEU A 148 -1.65 2.33 -9.30
CA LEU A 148 -1.06 3.67 -9.12
C LEU A 148 0.37 3.72 -9.65
N HIS A 149 1.21 2.74 -9.33
CA HIS A 149 2.59 2.66 -9.83
C HIS A 149 2.61 2.69 -11.37
N THR A 150 1.73 1.91 -12.00
CA THR A 150 1.63 1.84 -13.46
C THR A 150 1.17 3.16 -14.07
N THR A 151 0.12 3.77 -13.51
CA THR A 151 -0.43 5.06 -13.96
C THR A 151 0.58 6.19 -13.76
N ALA A 152 1.23 6.27 -12.61
CA ALA A 152 2.25 7.28 -12.33
C ALA A 152 3.44 7.18 -13.28
N ARG A 153 3.91 5.96 -13.56
CA ARG A 153 4.98 5.73 -14.55
C ARG A 153 4.58 6.21 -15.95
N LEU A 154 3.32 5.98 -16.35
CA LEU A 154 2.80 6.46 -17.64
C LEU A 154 2.73 7.99 -17.68
N VAL A 155 2.17 8.61 -16.64
CA VAL A 155 2.06 10.07 -16.52
C VAL A 155 3.44 10.73 -16.52
N ASP A 156 4.42 10.19 -15.79
CA ASP A 156 5.80 10.71 -15.77
C ASP A 156 6.42 10.72 -17.19
N ARG A 157 6.23 9.62 -17.94
CA ARG A 157 6.72 9.50 -19.32
C ARG A 157 5.98 10.41 -20.31
N LEU A 158 4.66 10.53 -20.17
CA LEU A 158 3.84 11.36 -21.06
C LEU A 158 4.04 12.85 -20.81
N ALA A 159 4.19 13.27 -19.56
CA ALA A 159 4.43 14.67 -19.19
C ALA A 159 5.70 15.24 -19.84
N ALA A 160 6.72 14.40 -20.06
CA ALA A 160 7.92 14.79 -20.79
C ALA A 160 7.68 15.18 -22.27
N ARG A 161 6.60 14.66 -22.88
CA ARG A 161 6.25 14.90 -24.29
C ARG A 161 5.05 15.85 -24.45
N ALA A 162 4.18 15.87 -23.46
CA ALA A 162 2.95 16.66 -23.43
C ALA A 162 2.81 17.29 -22.03
N PRO A 163 3.33 18.52 -21.82
CA PRO A 163 3.36 19.16 -20.50
C PRO A 163 1.98 19.27 -19.82
N GLY A 164 0.90 19.34 -20.60
CA GLY A 164 -0.48 19.36 -20.07
C GLY A 164 -0.85 18.14 -19.23
N VAL A 165 -0.22 16.98 -19.46
CA VAL A 165 -0.43 15.77 -18.65
C VAL A 165 0.12 15.94 -17.23
N GLY A 166 1.08 16.86 -17.03
CA GLY A 166 1.65 17.18 -15.71
C GLY A 166 0.62 17.72 -14.70
N GLN A 167 -0.54 18.20 -15.15
CA GLN A 167 -1.61 18.66 -14.26
C GLN A 167 -2.17 17.55 -13.35
N TRP A 168 -1.96 16.28 -13.70
CA TRP A 168 -2.41 15.13 -12.93
C TRP A 168 -1.42 14.71 -11.82
N GLN A 169 -0.21 15.27 -11.79
CA GLN A 169 0.80 14.92 -10.79
C GLN A 169 0.32 15.17 -9.33
N PRO A 170 -0.34 16.30 -9.00
CA PRO A 170 -0.86 16.52 -7.66
C PRO A 170 -1.98 15.54 -7.27
N VAL A 171 -2.80 15.09 -8.23
CA VAL A 171 -3.85 14.08 -8.00
C VAL A 171 -3.20 12.74 -7.62
N LEU A 172 -2.24 12.27 -8.42
CA LEU A 172 -1.54 11.02 -8.14
C LEU A 172 -0.71 11.08 -6.85
N ALA A 173 -0.13 12.23 -6.51
CA ALA A 173 0.55 12.43 -5.22
C ALA A 173 -0.42 12.34 -4.04
N ALA A 174 -1.61 12.92 -4.19
CA ALA A 174 -2.65 12.85 -3.18
C ALA A 174 -3.20 11.43 -3.00
N ASP A 175 -3.31 10.65 -4.08
CA ASP A 175 -3.74 9.26 -4.05
C ASP A 175 -2.66 8.33 -3.49
N PHE A 176 -1.39 8.62 -3.78
CA PHE A 176 -0.27 7.96 -3.14
C PHE A 176 -0.27 8.15 -1.63
N ALA A 177 -0.51 9.38 -1.14
CA ALA A 177 -0.62 9.66 0.28
C ALA A 177 -1.82 8.93 0.94
N ASP A 178 -2.97 8.84 0.26
CA ASP A 178 -4.12 8.08 0.74
C ASP A 178 -3.85 6.57 0.79
N LEU A 179 -3.19 6.01 -0.23
CA LEU A 179 -2.79 4.60 -0.22
C LEU A 179 -1.77 4.29 0.88
N LEU A 180 -0.79 5.17 1.10
CA LEU A 180 0.15 5.04 2.22
C LEU A 180 -0.57 5.12 3.58
N ALA A 181 -1.60 5.95 3.70
CA ALA A 181 -2.43 6.00 4.90
C ALA A 181 -3.22 4.69 5.10
N CYS A 182 -3.86 4.17 4.04
CA CYS A 182 -4.58 2.89 4.07
C CYS A 182 -3.65 1.72 4.41
N GLU A 183 -2.46 1.67 3.82
CA GLU A 183 -1.43 0.68 4.11
C GLU A 183 -0.97 0.80 5.57
N SER A 184 -0.71 2.03 6.05
CA SER A 184 -0.31 2.28 7.45
C SER A 184 -1.36 1.77 8.43
N LEU A 185 -2.64 2.06 8.23
CA LEU A 185 -3.72 1.58 9.09
C LEU A 185 -3.83 0.04 9.07
N THR A 186 -3.72 -0.55 7.88
CA THR A 186 -3.80 -2.01 7.71
C THR A 186 -2.60 -2.71 8.38
N ALA A 187 -1.38 -2.22 8.16
CA ALA A 187 -0.16 -2.74 8.75
C ALA A 187 -0.15 -2.58 10.28
N VAL A 188 -0.62 -1.44 10.81
CA VAL A 188 -0.78 -1.22 12.26
C VAL A 188 -1.81 -2.18 12.85
N ALA A 189 -2.92 -2.45 12.16
CA ALA A 189 -3.91 -3.42 12.61
C ALA A 189 -3.37 -4.87 12.62
N LEU A 190 -2.60 -5.25 11.60
CA LEU A 190 -1.90 -6.54 11.54
C LEU A 190 -0.87 -6.65 12.67
N ARG A 191 -0.08 -5.60 12.88
CA ARG A 191 0.90 -5.50 13.96
C ARG A 191 0.25 -5.62 15.34
N ALA A 192 -0.91 -5.00 15.54
CA ALA A 192 -1.66 -5.13 16.79
C ALA A 192 -2.10 -6.58 17.05
N ALA A 193 -2.49 -7.32 15.99
CA ALA A 193 -2.83 -8.74 16.10
C ALA A 193 -1.62 -9.61 16.49
N ASP A 194 -0.41 -9.22 16.08
CA ASP A 194 0.84 -9.90 16.46
C ASP A 194 1.27 -9.59 17.91
N LEU A 195 1.02 -8.36 18.37
CA LEU A 195 1.46 -7.89 19.69
C LEU A 195 0.49 -8.25 20.83
N THR A 196 -0.75 -8.66 20.53
CA THR A 196 -1.76 -8.90 21.58
C THR A 196 -2.57 -10.17 21.39
N VAL A 197 -2.72 -10.91 22.48
CA VAL A 197 -3.65 -12.04 22.57
C VAL A 197 -5.08 -11.48 22.56
N GLY A 198 -5.67 -11.36 21.38
CA GLY A 198 -6.97 -10.67 21.21
C GLY A 198 -7.00 -9.70 20.05
N GLY A 199 -5.84 -9.14 19.70
CA GLY A 199 -5.73 -8.06 18.73
C GLY A 199 -6.51 -6.80 19.13
N THR A 200 -6.76 -5.89 18.18
CA THR A 200 -7.51 -4.65 18.44
C THR A 200 -8.72 -4.52 17.50
N PRO A 201 -9.94 -4.92 17.95
CA PRO A 201 -11.10 -4.99 17.06
C PRO A 201 -11.49 -3.64 16.45
N ALA A 202 -11.16 -2.53 17.12
CA ALA A 202 -11.34 -1.18 16.58
C ALA A 202 -10.47 -0.89 15.35
N LEU A 203 -9.19 -1.28 15.36
CA LEU A 203 -8.29 -1.09 14.21
C LEU A 203 -8.70 -1.99 13.05
N THR A 204 -9.01 -3.26 13.33
CA THR A 204 -9.54 -4.20 12.32
C THR A 204 -10.83 -3.66 11.68
N ALA A 205 -11.78 -3.17 12.49
CA ALA A 205 -13.03 -2.63 12.00
C ALA A 205 -12.84 -1.34 11.20
N ALA A 206 -11.95 -0.44 11.64
CA ALA A 206 -11.61 0.79 10.93
C ALA A 206 -10.95 0.49 9.57
N ALA A 207 -9.99 -0.44 9.51
CA ALA A 207 -9.37 -0.86 8.26
C ALA A 207 -10.40 -1.44 7.29
N GLY A 208 -11.24 -2.39 7.76
CA GLY A 208 -12.31 -2.98 6.96
C GLY A 208 -13.41 -1.99 6.52
N TYR A 209 -13.48 -0.81 7.14
CA TYR A 209 -14.45 0.21 6.79
C TYR A 209 -13.89 1.30 5.86
N VAL A 210 -12.74 1.89 6.21
CA VAL A 210 -12.19 3.08 5.52
C VAL A 210 -11.43 2.69 4.26
N VAL A 211 -10.67 1.58 4.30
CA VAL A 211 -9.79 1.19 3.19
C VAL A 211 -10.58 0.94 1.90
N PRO A 212 -11.70 0.17 1.89
CA PRO A 212 -12.47 -0.04 0.65
C PRO A 212 -13.01 1.24 0.01
N GLN A 213 -13.35 2.23 0.84
CA GLN A 213 -13.89 3.51 0.38
C GLN A 213 -12.81 4.40 -0.23
N LEU A 214 -11.68 4.57 0.48
CA LEU A 214 -10.57 5.39 -0.01
C LEU A 214 -9.91 4.78 -1.24
N VAL A 215 -9.71 3.46 -1.27
CA VAL A 215 -9.21 2.79 -2.47
C VAL A 215 -10.20 2.95 -3.63
N GLY A 216 -11.51 2.94 -3.37
CA GLY A 216 -12.50 3.27 -4.39
C GLY A 216 -12.27 4.61 -5.06
N GLN A 217 -12.09 5.66 -4.27
CA GLN A 217 -11.79 7.01 -4.76
C GLN A 217 -10.49 7.02 -5.58
N VAL A 218 -9.44 6.35 -5.09
CA VAL A 218 -8.18 6.24 -5.84
C VAL A 218 -8.42 5.57 -7.21
N LEU A 219 -9.17 4.46 -7.28
CA LEU A 219 -9.43 3.81 -8.56
C LEU A 219 -10.23 4.69 -9.54
N ASP A 220 -11.19 5.46 -9.03
CA ASP A 220 -11.96 6.42 -9.81
C ASP A 220 -11.06 7.55 -10.36
N ASP A 221 -10.16 8.08 -9.52
CA ASP A 221 -9.19 9.11 -9.89
C ASP A 221 -8.18 8.56 -10.92
N LEU A 222 -7.69 7.33 -10.76
CA LEU A 222 -6.81 6.67 -11.74
C LEU A 222 -7.49 6.49 -13.10
N GLU A 223 -8.76 6.10 -13.13
CA GLU A 223 -9.51 5.91 -14.38
C GLU A 223 -9.74 7.24 -15.10
N LEU A 224 -10.03 8.30 -14.33
CA LEU A 224 -10.11 9.67 -14.84
C LEU A 224 -8.77 10.09 -15.46
N VAL A 225 -7.67 9.94 -14.72
CA VAL A 225 -6.33 10.31 -15.19
C VAL A 225 -5.97 9.57 -16.48
N LEU A 226 -6.19 8.26 -16.55
CA LEU A 226 -5.87 7.46 -17.75
C LEU A 226 -6.74 7.87 -18.95
N SER A 227 -8.03 8.15 -18.72
CA SER A 227 -8.95 8.61 -19.76
C SER A 227 -8.54 9.98 -20.32
N GLU A 228 -8.25 10.93 -19.44
CA GLU A 228 -7.86 12.30 -19.80
C GLU A 228 -6.44 12.38 -20.36
N ALA A 229 -5.57 11.43 -20.03
CA ALA A 229 -4.26 11.26 -20.68
C ALA A 229 -4.37 10.67 -22.10
N GLY A 230 -5.59 10.36 -22.59
CA GLY A 230 -5.84 9.88 -23.95
C GLY A 230 -5.64 8.38 -24.15
N LEU A 231 -5.56 7.58 -23.08
CA LEU A 231 -5.52 6.13 -23.21
C LEU A 231 -6.92 5.59 -23.51
N GLY A 232 -7.09 4.94 -24.66
CA GLY A 232 -8.33 4.25 -25.00
C GLY A 232 -8.61 3.03 -24.11
N PRO A 233 -9.88 2.55 -24.05
CA PRO A 233 -10.29 1.46 -23.17
C PRO A 233 -9.62 0.11 -23.48
N ASP A 234 -9.09 -0.05 -24.69
CA ASP A 234 -8.40 -1.27 -25.13
C ASP A 234 -6.95 -1.39 -24.65
N ARG A 235 -6.40 -0.33 -24.05
CA ARG A 235 -5.04 -0.34 -23.51
C ARG A 235 -4.98 -1.26 -22.29
N ALA A 236 -3.87 -2.01 -22.17
CA ALA A 236 -3.71 -3.02 -21.14
C ALA A 236 -3.87 -2.44 -19.72
N GLU A 237 -3.40 -1.21 -19.50
CA GLU A 237 -3.47 -0.52 -18.21
C GLU A 237 -4.92 -0.17 -17.82
N ARG A 238 -5.73 0.31 -18.77
CA ARG A 238 -7.16 0.59 -18.53
C ARG A 238 -7.96 -0.70 -18.35
N ARG A 239 -7.66 -1.75 -19.12
CA ARG A 239 -8.29 -3.07 -18.92
C ARG A 239 -7.96 -3.64 -17.53
N ALA A 240 -6.70 -3.58 -17.11
CA ALA A 240 -6.29 -4.04 -15.78
C ALA A 240 -6.95 -3.24 -14.65
N LEU A 241 -7.14 -1.93 -14.82
CA LEU A 241 -7.86 -1.09 -13.86
C LEU A 241 -9.36 -1.43 -13.81
N ALA A 242 -9.99 -1.62 -14.96
CA ALA A 242 -11.40 -2.04 -15.04
C ALA A 242 -11.63 -3.43 -14.41
N GLU A 243 -10.71 -4.37 -14.65
CA GLU A 243 -10.71 -5.68 -13.98
C GLU A 243 -10.60 -5.55 -12.46
N LEU A 244 -9.67 -4.72 -11.97
CA LEU A 244 -9.54 -4.45 -10.54
C LEU A 244 -10.83 -3.85 -9.94
N ALA A 245 -11.45 -2.90 -10.63
CA ALA A 245 -12.71 -2.30 -10.19
C ALA A 245 -13.85 -3.33 -10.12
N ALA A 246 -13.92 -4.24 -11.09
CA ALA A 246 -14.90 -5.34 -11.10
C ALA A 246 -14.62 -6.37 -10.00
N ASP A 247 -13.37 -6.78 -9.84
CA ASP A 247 -12.94 -7.73 -8.81
C ASP A 247 -13.24 -7.21 -7.40
N ARG A 248 -13.09 -5.91 -7.15
CA ARG A 248 -13.40 -5.28 -5.85
C ARG A 248 -14.82 -5.62 -5.39
N VAL A 249 -15.79 -5.56 -6.31
CA VAL A 249 -17.19 -5.92 -6.01
C VAL A 249 -17.31 -7.41 -5.73
N ALA A 250 -16.65 -8.25 -6.53
CA ALA A 250 -16.72 -9.71 -6.40
C ALA A 250 -16.03 -10.26 -5.13
N THR A 251 -14.99 -9.60 -4.62
CA THR A 251 -14.18 -10.09 -3.49
C THR A 251 -14.65 -9.60 -2.12
N GLY A 252 -15.86 -9.05 -2.02
CA GLY A 252 -16.43 -8.60 -0.74
C GLY A 252 -15.86 -7.28 -0.23
N ALA A 253 -15.41 -6.38 -1.12
CA ALA A 253 -15.25 -4.95 -0.82
C ALA A 253 -16.49 -4.17 -1.29
N ASP A 254 -17.66 -4.79 -1.17
CA ASP A 254 -18.96 -4.27 -1.55
C ASP A 254 -19.59 -3.41 -0.43
N PRO A 255 -20.72 -2.72 -0.69
CA PRO A 255 -21.39 -1.91 0.34
C PRO A 255 -21.78 -2.69 1.60
N ALA A 256 -22.04 -4.00 1.50
CA ALA A 256 -22.43 -4.84 2.64
C ALA A 256 -21.25 -5.09 3.58
N ALA A 257 -20.07 -5.40 3.05
CA ALA A 257 -18.84 -5.56 3.82
C ALA A 257 -18.42 -4.26 4.52
N VAL A 258 -18.53 -3.13 3.81
CA VAL A 258 -18.31 -1.78 4.37
C VAL A 258 -19.29 -1.51 5.52
N ALA A 259 -20.58 -1.81 5.33
CA ALA A 259 -21.59 -1.69 6.39
C ALA A 259 -21.27 -2.59 7.60
N GLY A 260 -20.78 -3.81 7.36
CA GLY A 260 -20.32 -4.73 8.40
C GLY A 260 -19.11 -4.19 9.18
N GLY A 261 -18.13 -3.60 8.49
CA GLY A 261 -16.99 -2.90 9.10
C GLY A 261 -17.45 -1.76 10.01
N ARG A 262 -18.34 -0.89 9.51
CA ARG A 262 -18.93 0.21 10.30
C ARG A 262 -19.70 -0.31 11.52
N ALA A 263 -20.52 -1.35 11.36
CA ALA A 263 -21.28 -1.93 12.47
C ALA A 263 -20.37 -2.57 13.54
N ARG A 264 -19.21 -3.10 13.17
CA ARG A 264 -18.18 -3.54 14.14
C ARG A 264 -17.53 -2.35 14.83
N LEU A 265 -17.27 -1.25 14.12
CA LEU A 265 -16.69 -0.05 14.70
C LEU A 265 -17.64 0.63 15.69
N ILE A 266 -18.94 0.73 15.37
CA ILE A 266 -19.99 1.23 16.29
C ILE A 266 -19.96 0.44 17.61
N ARG A 267 -19.90 -0.89 17.53
CA ARG A 267 -19.81 -1.77 18.71
C ARG A 267 -18.52 -1.57 19.51
N ALA A 268 -17.45 -1.09 18.88
CA ALA A 268 -16.16 -0.83 19.54
C ALA A 268 -16.10 0.57 20.19
N LEU A 269 -16.98 1.51 19.86
CA LEU A 269 -16.92 2.89 20.37
C LEU A 269 -16.87 2.99 21.90
N PRO A 270 -17.68 2.26 22.70
CA PRO A 270 -17.61 2.35 24.16
C PRO A 270 -16.25 1.99 24.74
N SER A 271 -15.60 0.98 24.15
CA SER A 271 -14.26 0.54 24.60
C SER A 271 -13.17 1.59 24.34
N LEU A 272 -13.39 2.47 23.36
CA LEU A 272 -12.51 3.61 23.06
C LEU A 272 -12.81 4.83 23.94
N ALA A 273 -13.95 4.86 24.64
CA ALA A 273 -14.32 5.95 25.55
C ALA A 273 -13.54 5.89 26.87
N ASP A 274 -13.31 4.68 27.38
CA ASP A 274 -12.78 4.46 28.73
C ASP A 274 -11.30 4.88 28.84
N GLN A 275 -11.03 5.88 29.70
CA GLN A 275 -9.68 6.28 30.11
C GLN A 275 -9.29 5.64 31.45
N ALA A 276 -10.26 5.22 32.25
CA ALA A 276 -10.09 4.90 33.67
C ALA A 276 -9.40 3.53 33.88
N GLY A 277 -9.55 2.59 32.95
CA GLY A 277 -8.86 1.29 33.01
C GLY A 277 -7.35 1.34 32.76
N GLY A 278 -6.83 2.40 32.12
CA GLY A 278 -5.41 2.53 31.75
C GLY A 278 -4.58 3.42 32.68
N ALA A 279 -5.18 4.50 33.19
CA ALA A 279 -4.48 5.47 34.04
C ALA A 279 -4.06 4.88 35.42
N PHE A 280 -4.71 3.80 35.88
CA PHE A 280 -4.41 3.16 37.16
C PHE A 280 -3.46 1.94 37.06
N ARG A 281 -3.02 1.54 35.86
CA ARG A 281 -2.07 0.42 35.66
C ARG A 281 -0.84 0.75 34.83
N ALA A 282 -0.86 1.83 34.04
CA ALA A 282 0.31 2.26 33.28
C ALA A 282 1.26 3.04 34.22
N GLY A 283 2.32 2.39 34.70
CA GLY A 283 3.53 3.13 35.07
C GLY A 283 3.88 4.05 33.90
N GLN A 284 4.00 5.35 34.15
CA GLN A 284 3.92 6.40 33.11
C GLN A 284 4.95 6.30 31.97
N GLY A 285 5.94 5.40 32.08
CA GLY A 285 6.90 5.07 31.02
C GLY A 285 6.52 3.87 30.11
N GLN A 286 5.86 2.83 30.60
CA GLN A 286 5.63 1.60 29.81
C GLN A 286 4.57 1.75 28.71
N GLY A 287 3.50 2.54 28.92
CA GLY A 287 2.45 2.76 27.91
C GLY A 287 2.95 3.50 26.66
N HIS A 288 3.94 4.37 26.82
CA HIS A 288 4.58 5.09 25.71
C HIS A 288 5.41 4.14 24.83
N LEU A 289 6.10 3.15 25.40
CA LEU A 289 6.91 2.19 24.66
C LEU A 289 6.03 1.20 23.87
N ALA A 290 4.99 0.65 24.49
CA ALA A 290 4.05 -0.24 23.81
C ALA A 290 3.38 0.46 22.60
N SER A 291 3.03 1.73 22.77
CA SER A 291 2.47 2.56 21.68
C SER A 291 3.44 2.75 20.51
N ARG A 292 4.77 2.78 20.72
CA ARG A 292 5.76 2.91 19.63
C ARG A 292 5.95 1.60 18.86
N GLU A 293 5.98 0.47 19.57
CA GLU A 293 6.10 -0.86 18.96
C GLU A 293 4.94 -1.20 18.02
N LEU A 294 3.75 -0.62 18.26
CA LEU A 294 2.59 -0.73 17.38
C LEU A 294 2.84 -0.09 15.99
N PHE A 295 3.65 0.96 15.92
CA PHE A 295 3.90 1.71 14.68
C PHE A 295 5.22 1.35 13.98
N ARG A 296 6.05 0.52 14.61
CA ARG A 296 7.29 0.00 14.01
C ARG A 296 6.97 -1.14 13.05
N LEU A 297 6.80 -0.77 11.78
CA LEU A 297 6.47 -1.71 10.72
C LEU A 297 7.70 -2.51 10.24
N GLY A 298 7.45 -3.70 9.69
CA GLY A 298 8.46 -4.49 8.99
C GLY A 298 9.48 -5.23 9.88
N GLN A 299 9.44 -5.00 11.18
CA GLN A 299 10.18 -5.76 12.18
C GLN A 299 9.44 -7.05 12.50
N ALA A 300 10.14 -8.19 12.48
CA ALA A 300 9.59 -9.43 12.98
C ALA A 300 9.08 -9.17 14.42
N GLY A 301 7.83 -9.53 14.69
CA GLY A 301 7.38 -9.60 16.07
C GLY A 301 8.22 -10.65 16.76
N THR A 302 9.26 -10.25 17.48
CA THR A 302 9.81 -11.11 18.51
C THR A 302 8.65 -11.31 19.48
N ALA A 303 7.98 -12.46 19.41
CA ALA A 303 7.24 -12.93 20.57
C ALA A 303 8.32 -13.13 21.64
N PRO A 304 8.45 -12.24 22.65
CA PRO A 304 9.45 -12.45 23.65
C PRO A 304 8.94 -13.63 24.43
N THR A 305 9.74 -14.68 24.49
CA THR A 305 9.76 -15.61 25.61
C THR A 305 9.60 -14.81 26.91
N GLY A 306 8.38 -14.75 27.45
CA GLY A 306 8.06 -14.35 28.82
C GLY A 306 8.38 -12.91 29.29
N THR A 307 8.99 -12.03 28.49
CA THR A 307 9.40 -10.69 28.96
C THR A 307 8.78 -9.53 28.16
N GLY A 308 7.50 -9.26 28.45
CA GLY A 308 7.09 -7.94 28.92
C GLY A 308 7.07 -6.73 27.98
N VAL A 309 6.66 -6.86 26.70
CA VAL A 309 5.91 -5.74 26.10
C VAL A 309 4.48 -5.90 26.61
N GLY A 310 4.02 -4.96 27.44
CA GLY A 310 2.66 -5.01 27.99
C GLY A 310 1.64 -5.15 26.87
N ALA A 311 0.66 -6.03 27.03
CA ALA A 311 -0.40 -6.22 26.06
C ALA A 311 -1.04 -4.86 25.72
N LEU A 312 -1.06 -4.48 24.44
CA LEU A 312 -1.74 -3.26 23.98
C LEU A 312 -3.20 -3.31 24.43
N SER A 313 -3.61 -2.29 25.17
CA SER A 313 -4.98 -2.09 25.58
C SER A 313 -5.74 -1.24 24.56
N THR A 314 -7.07 -1.26 24.63
CA THR A 314 -7.90 -0.32 23.86
C THR A 314 -7.65 1.14 24.25
N ALA A 315 -7.21 1.39 25.49
CA ALA A 315 -6.80 2.70 25.94
C ALA A 315 -5.54 3.20 25.22
N ASP A 316 -4.59 2.31 24.91
CA ASP A 316 -3.38 2.66 24.13
C ASP A 316 -3.74 3.07 22.70
N VAL A 317 -4.67 2.34 22.06
CA VAL A 317 -5.20 2.71 20.73
C VAL A 317 -5.92 4.06 20.78
N ALA A 318 -6.71 4.31 21.83
CA ALA A 318 -7.40 5.60 22.00
C ALA A 318 -6.42 6.75 22.30
N ALA A 319 -5.32 6.49 22.99
CA ALA A 319 -4.30 7.48 23.32
C ALA A 319 -3.26 7.71 22.20
N ALA A 320 -3.23 6.85 21.18
CA ALA A 320 -2.19 6.87 20.16
C ALA A 320 -2.05 8.22 19.42
N LEU A 321 -3.17 8.80 18.97
CA LEU A 321 -3.16 10.08 18.27
C LEU A 321 -2.73 11.27 19.15
N PRO A 322 -3.29 11.50 20.36
CA PRO A 322 -2.81 12.59 21.21
C PRO A 322 -1.36 12.39 21.65
N ALA A 323 -0.92 11.15 21.90
CA ALA A 323 0.47 10.86 22.22
C ALA A 323 1.40 11.13 21.03
N ALA A 324 1.01 10.75 19.80
CA ALA A 324 1.76 11.07 18.60
C ALA A 324 1.83 12.58 18.34
N ALA A 325 0.73 13.31 18.54
CA ALA A 325 0.70 14.76 18.41
C ALA A 325 1.59 15.47 19.45
N ALA A 326 1.63 14.97 20.70
CA ALA A 326 2.50 15.47 21.75
C ALA A 326 3.99 15.28 21.40
N ARG A 327 4.39 14.06 21.01
CA ARG A 327 5.76 13.77 20.57
C ARG A 327 6.18 14.61 19.37
N LEU A 328 5.27 14.84 18.42
CA LEU A 328 5.56 15.67 17.26
C LEU A 328 5.83 17.12 17.67
N ALA A 329 5.11 17.63 18.67
CA ALA A 329 5.29 18.98 19.20
C ALA A 329 6.60 19.18 19.98
N GLU A 330 7.25 18.11 20.43
CA GLU A 330 8.55 18.15 21.11
C GLU A 330 9.73 18.30 20.13
N ARG A 331 9.49 18.10 18.82
CA ARG A 331 10.52 18.30 17.79
C ARG A 331 10.87 19.78 17.67
N THR A 332 12.16 20.07 17.61
CA THR A 332 12.71 21.44 17.54
C THR A 332 13.12 21.85 16.13
N ASP A 333 12.80 21.06 15.10
CA ASP A 333 13.20 21.38 13.72
C ASP A 333 12.34 22.54 13.17
N ASP A 334 12.98 23.60 12.66
CA ASP A 334 12.31 24.79 12.12
C ASP A 334 11.74 24.61 10.69
N ALA A 335 11.41 23.37 10.29
CA ALA A 335 10.88 23.10 8.96
C ALA A 335 9.39 23.52 8.82
N PRO A 336 9.01 24.36 7.83
CA PRO A 336 7.62 24.82 7.65
C PRO A 336 6.60 23.69 7.53
N ALA A 337 6.95 22.62 6.82
CA ALA A 337 6.11 21.43 6.67
C ALA A 337 5.90 20.69 8.00
N LEU A 338 6.91 20.64 8.87
CA LEU A 338 6.79 20.05 10.20
C LEU A 338 5.88 20.90 11.09
N ALA A 339 6.04 22.22 11.07
CA ALA A 339 5.16 23.13 11.81
C ALA A 339 3.69 23.01 11.37
N ALA A 340 3.43 22.88 10.07
CA ALA A 340 2.09 22.63 9.54
C ALA A 340 1.53 21.27 10.01
N LEU A 341 2.36 20.22 9.99
CA LEU A 341 1.98 18.89 10.46
C LEU A 341 1.65 18.90 11.97
N ILE A 342 2.42 19.62 12.79
CA ILE A 342 2.15 19.80 14.23
C ILE A 342 0.78 20.46 14.46
N ARG A 343 0.43 21.49 13.69
CA ARG A 343 -0.89 22.15 13.81
C ARG A 343 -2.03 21.18 13.47
N LEU A 344 -1.92 20.42 12.38
CA LEU A 344 -2.92 19.42 12.01
C LEU A 344 -3.03 18.30 13.05
N ALA A 345 -1.91 17.78 13.55
CA ALA A 345 -1.89 16.74 14.56
C ALA A 345 -2.58 17.20 15.86
N ARG A 346 -2.30 18.43 16.32
CA ARG A 346 -2.97 19.03 17.48
C ARG A 346 -4.47 19.19 17.25
N ARG A 347 -4.88 19.62 16.05
CA ARG A 347 -6.29 19.76 15.69
C ARG A 347 -7.02 18.41 15.74
N LEU A 348 -6.48 17.38 15.09
CA LEU A 348 -7.08 16.05 15.06
C LEU A 348 -7.13 15.41 16.45
N ALA A 349 -6.10 15.61 17.28
CA ALA A 349 -6.12 15.20 18.68
C ALA A 349 -7.18 15.96 19.51
N GLY A 350 -7.51 17.20 19.15
CA GLY A 350 -8.63 17.95 19.71
C GLY A 350 -9.98 17.36 19.30
N GLU A 351 -10.17 17.09 18.01
CA GLU A 351 -11.38 16.45 17.48
C GLU A 351 -11.65 15.10 18.16
N GLN A 352 -10.61 14.28 18.34
CA GLN A 352 -10.76 12.98 19.02
C GLN A 352 -11.20 13.15 20.48
N ARG A 353 -10.63 14.11 21.21
CA ARG A 353 -11.03 14.37 22.61
C ARG A 353 -12.51 14.75 22.69
N THR A 354 -12.99 15.60 21.79
CA THR A 354 -14.41 15.99 21.72
C THR A 354 -15.31 14.80 21.36
N LEU A 355 -14.89 13.98 20.40
CA LEU A 355 -15.71 12.85 19.92
C LEU A 355 -15.86 11.71 20.92
N ARG A 356 -14.93 11.55 21.87
CA ARG A 356 -15.02 10.49 22.89
C ARG A 356 -16.15 10.67 23.88
N LEU A 357 -16.61 11.90 24.12
CA LEU A 357 -17.69 12.21 25.07
C LEU A 357 -18.99 11.44 24.78
N PRO A 358 -19.51 11.40 23.53
CA PRO A 358 -20.74 10.65 23.20
C PRO A 358 -20.56 9.13 23.02
N TYR A 359 -19.34 8.57 23.04
CA TYR A 359 -19.11 7.14 22.75
C TYR A 359 -19.83 6.16 23.67
N PRO A 360 -19.92 6.37 25.00
CA PRO A 360 -20.66 5.45 25.87
C PRO A 360 -22.13 5.33 25.47
N ALA A 361 -22.80 6.43 25.12
CA ALA A 361 -24.20 6.42 24.71
C ALA A 361 -24.39 5.74 23.34
N ALA A 362 -23.46 5.96 22.40
CA ALA A 362 -23.54 5.43 21.05
C ALA A 362 -23.42 3.89 20.97
N GLY A 363 -22.78 3.24 21.93
CA GLY A 363 -22.70 1.77 21.95
C GLY A 363 -24.01 1.07 22.32
N HIS A 364 -24.95 1.80 22.93
CA HIS A 364 -26.26 1.29 23.30
C HIS A 364 -27.29 1.47 22.16
N THR A 365 -26.94 2.24 21.12
CA THR A 365 -27.78 2.41 19.93
C THR A 365 -27.39 1.39 18.85
N GLY A 366 -28.38 0.96 18.07
CA GLY A 366 -28.16 -0.02 17.00
C GLY A 366 -27.38 0.56 15.80
N PRO A 367 -26.83 -0.28 14.91
CA PRO A 367 -26.05 0.16 13.74
C PRO A 367 -26.86 0.97 12.70
N ALA A 368 -28.19 1.00 12.82
CA ALA A 368 -29.08 1.82 12.01
C ALA A 368 -29.10 3.31 12.44
N ASP A 369 -28.74 3.59 13.70
CA ASP A 369 -28.76 4.94 14.27
C ASP A 369 -27.82 5.89 13.51
N ALA A 370 -28.33 7.07 13.15
CA ALA A 370 -27.59 8.02 12.33
C ALA A 370 -26.41 8.65 13.10
N ALA A 371 -26.60 8.92 14.40
CA ALA A 371 -25.56 9.51 15.24
C ALA A 371 -24.41 8.52 15.47
N ALA A 372 -24.71 7.25 15.78
CA ALA A 372 -23.70 6.20 15.90
C ALA A 372 -22.91 5.99 14.61
N ARG A 373 -23.57 6.02 13.44
CA ARG A 373 -22.90 5.96 12.14
C ARG A 373 -21.95 7.15 11.94
N ALA A 374 -22.39 8.38 12.20
CA ALA A 374 -21.54 9.56 12.08
C ALA A 374 -20.33 9.53 13.04
N LEU A 375 -20.50 9.02 14.27
CA LEU A 375 -19.39 8.85 15.22
C LEU A 375 -18.39 7.79 14.73
N ALA A 376 -18.87 6.66 14.21
CA ALA A 376 -18.02 5.64 13.63
C ALA A 376 -17.24 6.16 12.42
N ASP A 377 -17.89 6.95 11.55
CA ASP A 377 -17.25 7.55 10.38
C ASP A 377 -16.07 8.46 10.77
N ARG A 378 -16.29 9.34 11.76
CA ARG A 378 -15.25 10.23 12.27
C ARG A 378 -14.15 9.45 13.01
N GLN A 379 -14.51 8.47 13.84
CA GLN A 379 -13.53 7.66 14.58
C GLN A 379 -12.62 6.87 13.65
N ALA A 380 -13.14 6.34 12.54
CA ALA A 380 -12.34 5.59 11.59
C ALA A 380 -11.26 6.46 10.92
N LEU A 381 -11.61 7.70 10.56
CA LEU A 381 -10.66 8.70 10.04
C LEU A 381 -9.62 9.12 11.08
N LEU A 382 -9.98 9.18 12.37
CA LEU A 382 -9.03 9.49 13.44
C LEU A 382 -8.05 8.33 13.72
N LEU A 383 -8.50 7.07 13.60
CA LEU A 383 -7.61 5.91 13.67
C LEU A 383 -6.65 5.87 12.48
N LEU A 384 -7.12 6.23 11.29
CA LEU A 384 -6.26 6.43 10.11
C LEU A 384 -5.20 7.50 10.36
N ALA A 385 -5.59 8.65 10.94
CA ALA A 385 -4.65 9.72 11.30
C ALA A 385 -3.61 9.28 12.35
N ALA A 386 -4.03 8.50 13.34
CA ALA A 386 -3.13 7.92 14.35
C ALA A 386 -2.08 7.02 13.68
N ALA A 387 -2.49 6.16 12.75
CA ALA A 387 -1.58 5.28 12.00
C ALA A 387 -0.58 6.07 11.16
N VAL A 388 -1.02 7.12 10.44
CA VAL A 388 -0.15 7.99 9.63
C VAL A 388 0.93 8.66 10.49
N LEU A 389 0.53 9.29 11.61
CA LEU A 389 1.49 9.96 12.49
C LEU A 389 2.43 8.98 13.16
N GLY A 390 1.91 7.86 13.68
CA GLY A 390 2.70 6.86 14.36
C GLY A 390 3.75 6.24 13.43
N VAL A 391 3.34 5.79 12.24
CA VAL A 391 4.25 5.21 11.25
C VAL A 391 5.29 6.23 10.80
N GLY A 392 4.88 7.48 10.54
CA GLY A 392 5.83 8.53 10.14
C GLY A 392 6.85 8.89 11.21
N GLN A 393 6.53 8.70 12.50
CA GLN A 393 7.47 8.94 13.61
C GLN A 393 8.52 7.82 13.76
N GLU A 394 8.14 6.58 13.43
CA GLU A 394 9.01 5.41 13.60
C GLU A 394 9.74 5.02 12.31
N ALA A 395 9.32 5.53 11.15
CA ALA A 395 9.92 5.23 9.86
C ALA A 395 11.15 6.12 9.56
N GLY A 396 12.09 5.55 8.81
CA GLY A 396 13.18 6.31 8.17
C GLY A 396 12.82 6.77 6.75
N GLY A 397 13.79 7.39 6.07
CA GLY A 397 13.66 7.77 4.65
C GLY A 397 12.51 8.73 4.37
N PHE A 398 11.81 8.54 3.25
CA PHE A 398 10.67 9.38 2.85
C PHE A 398 9.55 9.39 3.90
N LEU A 399 9.22 8.24 4.49
CA LEU A 399 8.14 8.15 5.47
C LEU A 399 8.46 8.87 6.78
N GLY A 400 9.74 9.05 7.11
CA GLY A 400 10.16 9.89 8.24
C GLY A 400 10.03 11.41 7.99
N ARG A 401 9.78 11.83 6.74
CA ARG A 401 9.64 13.24 6.36
C ARG A 401 8.18 13.69 6.49
N PRO A 402 7.91 14.98 6.80
CA PRO A 402 6.55 15.45 7.10
C PRO A 402 5.61 15.51 5.88
N HIS A 403 6.12 15.54 4.65
CA HIS A 403 5.35 15.88 3.45
C HIS A 403 4.18 14.92 3.16
N TRP A 404 4.41 13.60 3.20
CA TRP A 404 3.35 12.62 2.92
C TRP A 404 2.29 12.61 4.03
N ALA A 405 2.72 12.67 5.30
CA ALA A 405 1.82 12.72 6.44
C ALA A 405 1.01 14.02 6.42
N LEU A 406 1.63 15.14 6.05
CA LEU A 406 0.96 16.43 5.88
C LEU A 406 -0.13 16.35 4.80
N LEU A 407 0.18 15.74 3.65
CA LEU A 407 -0.78 15.57 2.56
C LEU A 407 -1.97 14.70 2.98
N ALA A 408 -1.67 13.51 3.54
CA ALA A 408 -2.66 12.56 4.01
C ALA A 408 -3.58 13.18 5.08
N LEU A 409 -3.00 13.84 6.10
CA LEU A 409 -3.78 14.43 7.19
C LEU A 409 -4.57 15.66 6.76
N THR A 410 -4.10 16.41 5.75
CA THR A 410 -4.90 17.48 5.14
C THR A 410 -6.17 16.90 4.50
N ARG A 411 -6.06 15.79 3.75
CA ARG A 411 -7.24 15.13 3.17
C ARG A 411 -8.14 14.51 4.24
N VAL A 412 -7.58 13.89 5.28
CA VAL A 412 -8.35 13.37 6.43
C VAL A 412 -9.14 14.49 7.12
N THR A 413 -8.50 15.65 7.35
CA THR A 413 -9.14 16.81 7.99
C THR A 413 -10.29 17.36 7.14
N ARG A 414 -10.11 17.42 5.81
CA ARG A 414 -11.18 17.77 4.86
C ARG A 414 -12.34 16.77 4.88
N ARG A 415 -12.04 15.46 4.91
CA ARG A 415 -13.06 14.38 5.01
C ARG A 415 -13.84 14.42 6.33
N LEU A 416 -13.21 14.90 7.41
CA LEU A 416 -13.88 15.17 8.68
C LEU A 416 -14.76 16.42 8.64
N GLY A 417 -14.71 17.25 7.59
CA GLY A 417 -15.37 18.55 7.53
C GLY A 417 -14.81 19.55 8.54
N ALA A 418 -13.58 19.33 9.02
CA ALA A 418 -12.93 20.22 9.98
C ALA A 418 -12.14 21.32 9.24
N PRO A 419 -12.16 22.59 9.70
CA PRO A 419 -11.35 23.63 9.10
C PRO A 419 -9.84 23.34 9.20
N LEU A 420 -9.13 23.57 8.10
CA LEU A 420 -7.68 23.42 8.04
C LEU A 420 -6.99 24.55 8.84
N PRO A 421 -5.91 24.27 9.59
CA PRO A 421 -5.12 25.30 10.25
C PRO A 421 -4.33 26.15 9.24
N GLU A 422 -4.34 27.46 9.41
CA GLU A 422 -3.49 28.38 8.64
C GLU A 422 -2.08 28.54 9.28
N PRO A 423 -1.04 28.89 8.49
CA PRO A 423 -1.02 28.88 7.02
C PRO A 423 -1.05 27.45 6.47
N SER A 424 -1.81 27.24 5.40
CA SER A 424 -1.78 26.00 4.63
C SER A 424 -0.52 25.90 3.76
N LEU A 425 0.03 24.68 3.65
CA LEU A 425 1.19 24.36 2.83
C LEU A 425 0.82 23.15 1.96
N ASP A 426 1.18 23.19 0.67
CA ASP A 426 0.91 22.11 -0.27
C ASP A 426 2.17 21.25 -0.49
N PRO A 427 2.25 20.04 0.10
CA PRO A 427 3.38 19.13 -0.07
C PRO A 427 3.28 18.24 -1.33
N ALA A 428 2.30 18.45 -2.23
CA ALA A 428 2.06 17.55 -3.36
C ALA A 428 3.29 17.37 -4.27
N GLY A 429 4.10 18.41 -4.48
CA GLY A 429 5.32 18.34 -5.28
C GLY A 429 6.37 17.37 -4.70
N ASP A 430 6.64 17.44 -3.40
CA ASP A 430 7.58 16.54 -2.71
C ASP A 430 7.09 15.08 -2.74
N VAL A 431 5.78 14.87 -2.57
CA VAL A 431 5.17 13.53 -2.60
C VAL A 431 5.16 12.96 -4.02
N TRP A 432 4.92 13.78 -5.04
CA TRP A 432 5.06 13.38 -6.44
C TRP A 432 6.51 12.99 -6.77
N ALA A 433 7.49 13.77 -6.31
CA ALA A 433 8.90 13.48 -6.57
C ALA A 433 9.32 12.10 -6.05
N GLU A 434 8.84 11.71 -4.86
CA GLU A 434 9.01 10.37 -4.33
C GLU A 434 8.31 9.31 -5.21
N LEU A 435 7.03 9.49 -5.52
CA LEU A 435 6.26 8.53 -6.31
C LEU A 435 6.93 8.28 -7.67
N ALA A 436 7.29 9.35 -8.38
CA ALA A 436 7.99 9.27 -9.65
C ALA A 436 9.37 8.59 -9.49
N GLY A 437 10.09 8.89 -8.40
CA GLY A 437 11.34 8.22 -8.03
C GLY A 437 11.19 6.71 -7.89
N ARG A 438 10.17 6.27 -7.13
CA ARG A 438 9.83 4.85 -6.96
C ARG A 438 9.50 4.16 -8.28
N THR A 439 8.73 4.83 -9.15
CA THR A 439 8.39 4.24 -10.45
C THR A 439 9.60 4.03 -11.35
N ARG A 440 10.58 4.94 -11.31
CA ARG A 440 11.83 4.81 -12.07
C ARG A 440 12.77 3.75 -11.50
N GLN A 441 12.76 3.57 -10.19
CA GLN A 441 13.62 2.61 -9.48
C GLN A 441 13.00 1.22 -9.34
N GLY A 442 11.77 1.02 -9.81
CA GLY A 442 11.06 -0.25 -9.63
C GLY A 442 10.73 -0.54 -8.17
N VAL A 443 10.28 0.47 -7.43
CA VAL A 443 9.85 0.36 -6.03
C VAL A 443 8.34 0.49 -5.95
N ASP A 444 7.71 -0.34 -5.11
CA ASP A 444 6.26 -0.36 -4.89
C ASP A 444 5.77 0.90 -4.16
N CYS A 445 4.48 1.20 -4.29
CA CYS A 445 3.81 2.30 -3.60
C CYS A 445 3.41 1.93 -2.15
N ASP A 446 4.08 0.96 -1.52
CA ASP A 446 3.78 0.49 -0.17
C ASP A 446 4.60 1.23 0.91
N VAL A 447 4.29 0.99 2.18
CA VAL A 447 5.03 1.58 3.31
C VAL A 447 6.41 0.94 3.53
N TYR A 448 6.69 -0.18 2.86
CA TYR A 448 7.93 -0.94 3.01
C TYR A 448 9.00 -0.54 1.97
N GLY A 449 8.61 0.12 0.89
CA GLY A 449 9.48 0.36 -0.26
C GLY A 449 9.87 -0.95 -0.94
N SER A 450 8.93 -1.88 -1.08
CA SER A 450 9.21 -3.20 -1.66
C SER A 450 9.73 -3.10 -3.09
N GLU A 451 10.84 -3.78 -3.39
CA GLU A 451 11.39 -3.86 -4.73
C GLU A 451 10.48 -4.66 -5.68
N LEU A 452 10.35 -4.20 -6.93
CA LEU A 452 9.60 -4.82 -8.01
C LEU A 452 10.58 -5.38 -9.04
N LEU A 453 10.72 -6.71 -9.08
CA LEU A 453 11.77 -7.37 -9.87
C LEU A 453 11.49 -7.35 -11.38
N TRP A 454 10.27 -7.07 -11.79
CA TRP A 454 9.86 -6.96 -13.20
C TRP A 454 9.95 -5.54 -13.77
N ALA A 455 10.05 -4.51 -12.93
CA ALA A 455 10.05 -3.11 -13.37
C ALA A 455 11.40 -2.65 -13.97
N GLY A 456 12.51 -3.30 -13.61
CA GLY A 456 13.86 -2.96 -14.08
C GLY A 456 14.23 -3.48 -15.47
N ALA A 457 13.45 -4.39 -16.06
CA ALA A 457 13.81 -5.07 -17.31
C ALA A 457 13.70 -4.17 -18.57
N GLY A 458 13.07 -2.99 -18.49
CA GLY A 458 12.88 -2.08 -19.62
C GLY A 458 14.02 -1.09 -19.87
N ALA A 459 14.83 -0.77 -18.85
CA ALA A 459 15.85 0.27 -18.98
C ALA A 459 17.14 -0.20 -19.70
N GLY A 460 17.42 -1.51 -19.68
CA GLY A 460 18.62 -2.08 -20.31
C GLY A 460 18.49 -2.33 -21.82
N ALA A 461 17.27 -2.43 -22.35
CA ALA A 461 17.05 -2.70 -23.77
C ALA A 461 17.23 -1.45 -24.66
N GLU A 462 16.88 -0.26 -24.16
CA GLU A 462 16.99 0.99 -24.92
C GLU A 462 18.44 1.51 -25.00
N ALA A 463 19.31 1.18 -24.04
CA ALA A 463 20.72 1.58 -24.07
C ALA A 463 21.57 0.78 -25.08
N GLY A 464 21.11 -0.41 -25.50
CA GLY A 464 21.84 -1.27 -26.43
C GLY A 464 21.56 -0.99 -27.92
N ALA A 465 20.46 -0.30 -28.25
CA ALA A 465 20.05 -0.05 -29.63
C ALA A 465 20.76 1.17 -30.27
N GLY A 466 21.46 1.99 -29.48
CA GLY A 466 22.11 3.23 -29.96
C GLY A 466 23.57 3.11 -30.42
N ALA A 467 24.22 1.94 -30.28
CA ALA A 467 25.67 1.80 -30.47
C ALA A 467 26.10 0.92 -31.65
N GLY A 468 25.20 0.65 -32.62
CA GLY A 468 25.41 -0.38 -33.64
C GLY A 468 25.09 0.06 -35.07
N ALA A 469 25.43 1.27 -35.49
CA ALA A 469 25.36 1.65 -36.92
C ALA A 469 26.42 2.70 -37.26
N GLY A 470 27.64 2.24 -37.57
CA GLY A 470 28.67 3.15 -38.07
C GLY A 470 30.09 2.61 -38.12
N ALA A 471 30.34 1.43 -38.71
CA ALA A 471 31.67 1.08 -39.22
C ALA A 471 31.63 -0.14 -40.16
N GLY A 472 31.49 0.11 -41.45
CA GLY A 472 31.84 -0.80 -42.54
C GLY A 472 31.79 0.03 -43.81
N GLY A 473 32.81 0.21 -44.62
CA GLY A 473 34.08 -0.48 -44.76
C GLY A 473 34.47 -0.25 -46.23
N THR A 474 35.36 0.70 -46.49
CA THR A 474 35.96 0.89 -47.82
C THR A 474 37.46 0.71 -47.67
N ALA A 475 37.93 -0.49 -48.02
CA ALA A 475 39.34 -0.83 -48.13
C ALA A 475 39.70 -1.03 -49.61
N GLY A 476 40.88 -0.51 -49.99
CA GLY A 476 41.56 -0.77 -51.27
C GLY A 476 41.70 0.49 -52.12
N ALA A 477 42.87 0.97 -52.54
CA ALA A 477 44.23 0.50 -52.38
C ALA A 477 45.17 1.70 -52.60
N GLY A 478 46.03 2.01 -51.63
CA GLY A 478 47.00 3.10 -51.71
C GLY A 478 48.43 2.56 -51.72
N ARG A 479 48.96 2.32 -52.92
CA ARG A 479 50.37 1.99 -53.19
C ARG A 479 51.26 3.17 -52.77
N ARG A 480 52.28 2.95 -51.94
CA ARG A 480 53.38 3.90 -51.73
C ARG A 480 54.76 3.23 -51.73
N ARG A 481 55.70 3.99 -52.30
CA ARG A 481 57.19 3.90 -52.34
C ARG A 481 57.71 3.36 -53.67
N GLY A 482 58.73 3.95 -54.30
CA GLY A 482 59.56 5.14 -54.06
C GLY A 482 60.23 5.49 -55.41
N GLY A 483 60.58 6.74 -55.69
CA GLY A 483 61.91 7.30 -55.43
C GLY A 483 62.72 7.39 -56.75
N GLY A 484 63.33 8.55 -57.02
CA GLY A 484 64.38 8.71 -58.04
C GLY A 484 64.23 9.94 -58.94
N GLY A 485 65.27 10.80 -58.90
CA GLY A 485 65.79 11.80 -59.87
C GLY A 485 64.82 12.51 -60.83
N THR A 486 64.94 13.81 -61.08
CA THR A 486 66.13 14.68 -61.17
C THR A 486 65.74 16.12 -60.92
#